data_AF-A0A9E5FPK5-F1
#
_entry.id   AF-A0A9E5FPK5-F1
#
_cell.length_a   1.000
_cell.length_b   1.000
_cell.length_c   1.000
_cell.angle_alpha   90.00
_cell.angle_beta   90.00
_cell.angle_gamma   90.00
#
_symmetry.space_group_name_H-M   'P 1'
#
loop_
_entity.id
_entity.type
_entity.pdbx_description
1 polymer ?
#
loop_
_entity_poly.entity_id
_entity_poly.type
_entity_poly.pdbx_seq_one_letter_code
_entity_poly.pdbx_strand_id
1 'polypeptide(L)'
;MAATGVNGDFYLNTATNTIYGPKSNGVWPAGVSIIGATGPQGPAGLQGPAGLQGMMGASGNTVLNGVVVPSGATGVDGDFYINTATNTIYGPKASGAWPNGVSLVGPAGGGAGTYSSTSNTLIYTSDGF
;
A
#
# COMPACT_ATOMS: atom_id res chain seq x y z
N MET A 1 64.12 -23.07 -23.55
CA MET A 1 63.91 -23.10 -25.02
C MET A 1 64.11 -21.73 -25.69
N ALA A 2 65.01 -20.85 -25.16
CA ALA A 2 65.20 -19.48 -25.67
C ALA A 2 66.50 -19.26 -26.48
N ALA A 3 67.30 -20.32 -26.72
CA ALA A 3 68.66 -20.19 -27.25
C ALA A 3 68.78 -20.31 -28.79
N THR A 4 67.75 -20.74 -29.52
CA THR A 4 67.88 -21.30 -30.89
C THR A 4 67.77 -20.32 -32.08
N GLY A 5 67.67 -19.00 -31.89
CA GLY A 5 67.63 -18.03 -33.00
C GLY A 5 68.98 -17.37 -33.34
N VAL A 6 69.14 -16.84 -34.56
CA VAL A 6 70.29 -16.02 -34.99
C VAL A 6 70.00 -14.52 -34.82
N ASN A 7 71.03 -13.67 -34.86
CA ASN A 7 70.84 -12.23 -34.81
C ASN A 7 70.01 -11.76 -36.01
N GLY A 8 69.00 -10.92 -35.77
CA GLY A 8 68.02 -10.48 -36.77
C GLY A 8 66.66 -11.18 -36.68
N ASP A 9 66.59 -12.35 -36.03
CA ASP A 9 65.34 -13.11 -35.94
C ASP A 9 64.31 -12.45 -35.01
N PHE A 10 63.03 -12.67 -35.32
CA PHE A 10 61.92 -12.44 -34.41
C PHE A 10 61.38 -13.78 -33.89
N TYR A 11 60.94 -13.79 -32.64
CA TYR A 11 60.34 -14.95 -32.00
C TYR A 11 58.95 -14.58 -31.47
N LEU A 12 57.94 -15.35 -31.86
CA LEU A 12 56.57 -15.24 -31.34
C LEU A 12 56.35 -16.32 -30.28
N ASN A 13 56.13 -15.90 -29.03
CA ASN A 13 55.59 -16.78 -27.99
C ASN A 13 54.07 -16.80 -28.11
N THR A 14 53.52 -17.86 -28.68
CA THR A 14 52.08 -18.04 -28.88
C THR A 14 51.33 -18.39 -27.59
N ALA A 15 52.01 -18.86 -26.55
CA ALA A 15 51.39 -19.14 -25.26
C ALA A 15 51.10 -17.85 -24.50
N THR A 16 51.97 -16.84 -24.60
CA THR A 16 51.81 -15.54 -23.94
C THR A 16 51.41 -14.42 -24.89
N ASN A 17 51.27 -14.71 -26.19
CA ASN A 17 51.04 -13.74 -27.25
C ASN A 17 52.02 -12.56 -27.15
N THR A 18 53.30 -12.88 -27.09
CA THR A 18 54.39 -11.90 -26.94
C THR A 18 55.38 -12.05 -28.09
N ILE A 19 55.74 -10.95 -28.73
CA ILE A 19 56.78 -10.92 -29.75
C ILE A 19 58.09 -10.42 -29.15
N TYR A 20 59.18 -11.13 -29.45
CA TYR A 20 60.55 -10.76 -29.10
C TYR A 20 61.34 -10.51 -30.39
N GLY A 21 62.13 -9.45 -30.44
CA GLY A 21 63.09 -9.26 -31.52
C GLY A 21 63.27 -7.81 -31.99
N PRO A 22 64.21 -7.59 -32.93
CA PRO A 22 65.13 -8.61 -33.46
C PRO A 22 66.15 -9.08 -32.42
N LYS A 23 66.56 -10.35 -32.46
CA LYS A 23 67.66 -10.86 -31.61
C LYS A 23 68.96 -10.12 -31.96
N SER A 24 69.74 -9.72 -30.96
CA SER A 24 70.99 -8.99 -31.18
C SER A 24 72.08 -9.48 -30.22
N ASN A 25 73.28 -9.71 -30.74
CA ASN A 25 74.44 -10.22 -29.99
C ASN A 25 74.11 -11.44 -29.11
N GLY A 26 73.30 -12.37 -29.62
CA GLY A 26 72.91 -13.57 -28.88
C GLY A 26 71.82 -13.35 -27.83
N VAL A 27 71.36 -12.12 -27.61
CA VAL A 27 70.38 -11.74 -26.59
C VAL A 27 69.05 -11.36 -27.23
N TRP A 28 67.95 -11.82 -26.65
CA TRP A 28 66.61 -11.37 -27.03
C TRP A 28 66.25 -10.09 -26.27
N PRO A 29 65.73 -9.04 -26.95
CA PRO A 29 65.22 -7.87 -26.26
C PRO A 29 63.97 -8.21 -25.43
N ALA A 30 63.51 -7.28 -24.60
CA ALA A 30 62.25 -7.43 -23.87
C ALA A 30 61.08 -7.65 -24.84
N GLY A 31 60.19 -8.57 -24.50
CA GLY A 31 59.04 -8.92 -25.33
C GLY A 31 57.95 -7.86 -25.28
N VAL A 32 57.22 -7.70 -26.39
CA VAL A 32 56.05 -6.83 -26.50
C VAL A 32 54.79 -7.70 -26.61
N SER A 33 53.79 -7.46 -25.75
CA SER A 33 52.49 -8.12 -25.87
C SER A 33 51.79 -7.66 -27.15
N ILE A 34 51.29 -8.60 -27.95
CA ILE A 34 50.43 -8.30 -29.10
C ILE A 34 48.94 -8.29 -28.73
N ILE A 35 48.60 -8.56 -27.46
CA ILE A 35 47.25 -8.39 -26.93
C ILE A 35 47.07 -6.94 -26.50
N GLY A 36 46.08 -6.27 -27.08
CA GLY A 36 45.63 -4.94 -26.65
C GLY A 36 44.90 -4.98 -25.31
N ALA A 37 44.77 -3.83 -24.66
CA ALA A 37 44.02 -3.74 -23.41
C ALA A 37 42.56 -4.20 -23.61
N THR A 38 41.99 -4.83 -22.58
CA THR A 38 40.55 -5.10 -22.54
C THR A 38 39.78 -3.79 -22.71
N GLY A 39 38.72 -3.80 -23.53
CA GLY A 39 37.87 -2.63 -23.72
C GLY A 39 37.19 -2.19 -22.42
N PRO A 40 36.75 -0.93 -22.32
CA PRO A 40 35.98 -0.48 -21.16
C PRO A 40 34.69 -1.29 -21.02
N GLN A 41 34.23 -1.44 -19.77
CA GLN A 41 32.89 -1.96 -19.52
C GLN A 41 31.84 -1.07 -20.22
N GLY A 42 30.80 -1.69 -20.77
CA GLY A 42 29.67 -0.96 -21.34
C GLY A 42 28.91 -0.12 -20.30
N PRO A 43 28.14 0.88 -20.74
CA PRO A 43 27.32 1.68 -19.84
C PRO A 43 26.24 0.82 -19.15
N ALA A 44 25.77 1.27 -17.99
CA ALA A 44 24.62 0.66 -17.33
C ALA A 44 23.38 0.76 -18.23
N GLY A 45 22.48 -0.23 -18.13
CA GLY A 45 21.19 -0.19 -18.81
C GLY A 45 20.30 0.95 -18.32
N LEU A 46 19.37 1.40 -19.17
CA LEU A 46 18.38 2.41 -18.77
C LEU A 46 17.48 1.85 -17.66
N GLN A 47 17.04 2.75 -16.77
CA GLN A 47 15.99 2.42 -15.81
C GLN A 47 14.72 1.99 -16.56
N GLY A 48 14.04 0.96 -16.06
CA GLY A 48 12.76 0.53 -16.59
C GLY A 48 11.67 1.62 -16.44
N PRO A 49 10.60 1.55 -17.25
CA PRO A 49 9.49 2.49 -17.11
C PRO A 49 8.86 2.40 -15.72
N ALA A 50 8.25 3.49 -15.28
CA ALA A 50 7.43 3.48 -14.07
C ALA A 50 6.26 2.48 -14.22
N GLY A 51 5.83 1.89 -13.10
CA GLY A 51 4.65 1.04 -13.07
C GLY A 51 3.36 1.81 -13.40
N LEU A 52 2.33 1.09 -13.82
CA LEU A 52 1.00 1.67 -14.05
C LEU A 52 0.41 2.20 -12.74
N GLN A 53 -0.38 3.27 -12.86
CA GLN A 53 -1.16 3.78 -11.74
C GLN A 53 -2.19 2.73 -11.27
N GLY A 54 -2.42 2.63 -9.96
CA GLY A 54 -3.48 1.78 -9.40
C GLY A 54 -4.89 2.23 -9.82
N MET A 55 -5.83 1.28 -9.85
CA MET A 55 -7.24 1.57 -10.14
C MET A 55 -7.88 2.40 -9.02
N MET A 56 -8.87 3.23 -9.37
CA MET A 56 -9.71 3.92 -8.40
C MET A 56 -10.51 2.90 -7.58
N GLY A 57 -10.63 3.12 -6.26
CA GLY A 57 -11.46 2.28 -5.39
C GLY A 57 -12.96 2.41 -5.70
N ALA A 58 -13.75 1.40 -5.31
CA ALA A 58 -15.20 1.45 -5.45
C ALA A 58 -15.81 2.56 -4.56
N SER A 59 -16.92 3.16 -5.01
CA SER A 59 -17.70 4.10 -4.19
C SER A 59 -18.20 3.41 -2.92
N GLY A 60 -18.12 4.10 -1.78
CA GLY A 60 -18.66 3.61 -0.51
C GLY A 60 -20.18 3.74 -0.43
N ASN A 61 -20.80 2.97 0.47
CA ASN A 61 -22.23 3.07 0.79
C ASN A 61 -22.48 4.25 1.75
N THR A 62 -23.68 4.83 1.70
CA THR A 62 -24.08 6.01 2.49
C THR A 62 -25.15 5.66 3.52
N VAL A 63 -25.23 6.45 4.61
CA VAL A 63 -26.40 6.49 5.50
C VAL A 63 -27.19 7.76 5.21
N LEU A 64 -28.37 7.59 4.61
CA LEU A 64 -29.31 8.66 4.26
C LEU A 64 -30.26 8.94 5.43
N ASN A 65 -30.95 10.08 5.41
CA ASN A 65 -31.98 10.39 6.40
C ASN A 65 -33.16 11.18 5.80
N GLY A 66 -34.30 11.14 6.49
CA GLY A 66 -35.44 11.99 6.22
C GLY A 66 -36.60 11.64 7.15
N VAL A 67 -37.79 12.15 6.87
CA VAL A 67 -38.96 12.06 7.77
C VAL A 67 -40.05 11.12 7.26
N VAL A 68 -39.83 10.48 6.11
CA VAL A 68 -40.78 9.55 5.47
C VAL A 68 -40.09 8.20 5.23
N VAL A 69 -40.89 7.16 4.99
CA VAL A 69 -40.35 5.86 4.56
C VAL A 69 -39.63 6.04 3.22
N PRO A 70 -38.38 5.56 3.06
CA PRO A 70 -37.64 5.78 1.82
C PRO A 70 -38.28 5.01 0.67
N SER A 71 -38.34 5.63 -0.50
CA SER A 71 -38.81 4.96 -1.72
C SER A 71 -37.68 4.16 -2.38
N GLY A 72 -38.02 3.25 -3.29
CA GLY A 72 -37.03 2.53 -4.11
C GLY A 72 -36.16 3.44 -4.98
N ALA A 73 -36.57 4.69 -5.22
CA ALA A 73 -35.76 5.69 -5.92
C ALA A 73 -34.72 6.38 -5.01
N THR A 74 -34.84 6.27 -3.69
CA THR A 74 -33.92 6.86 -2.72
C THR A 74 -32.70 5.95 -2.52
N GLY A 75 -31.49 6.48 -2.69
CA GLY A 75 -30.23 5.77 -2.48
C GLY A 75 -29.92 4.69 -3.51
N VAL A 76 -28.76 4.05 -3.36
CA VAL A 76 -28.31 2.90 -4.15
C VAL A 76 -28.23 1.65 -3.27
N ASP A 77 -28.13 0.48 -3.92
CA ASP A 77 -27.97 -0.78 -3.19
C ASP A 77 -26.71 -0.73 -2.30
N GLY A 78 -26.86 -1.17 -1.05
CA GLY A 78 -25.84 -1.05 -0.01
C GLY A 78 -26.05 0.09 0.99
N ASP A 79 -26.86 1.11 0.63
CA ASP A 79 -27.14 2.24 1.52
C ASP A 79 -28.02 1.85 2.71
N PHE A 80 -27.91 2.63 3.79
CA PHE A 80 -28.84 2.64 4.92
C PHE A 80 -29.66 3.94 4.91
N TYR A 81 -30.83 3.94 5.55
CA TYR A 81 -31.68 5.12 5.68
C TYR A 81 -32.29 5.22 7.08
N ILE A 82 -32.27 6.41 7.68
CA ILE A 82 -32.93 6.69 8.97
C ILE A 82 -34.16 7.57 8.74
N ASN A 83 -35.34 7.03 9.06
CA ASN A 83 -36.54 7.84 9.24
C ASN A 83 -36.52 8.47 10.64
N THR A 84 -36.26 9.76 10.71
CA THR A 84 -36.14 10.52 11.97
C THR A 84 -37.47 10.85 12.62
N ALA A 85 -38.59 10.80 11.87
CA ALA A 85 -39.92 11.02 12.44
C ALA A 85 -40.38 9.80 13.25
N THR A 86 -40.03 8.60 12.79
CA THR A 86 -40.41 7.33 13.45
C THR A 86 -39.25 6.65 14.17
N ASN A 87 -38.06 7.27 14.15
CA ASN A 87 -36.82 6.70 14.67
C ASN A 87 -36.60 5.26 14.17
N THR A 88 -36.78 5.05 12.86
CA THR A 88 -36.70 3.73 12.23
C THR A 88 -35.54 3.69 11.25
N ILE A 89 -34.70 2.66 11.32
CA ILE A 89 -33.63 2.41 10.35
C ILE A 89 -34.07 1.39 9.30
N TYR A 90 -33.73 1.65 8.05
CA TYR A 90 -33.91 0.77 6.90
C TYR A 90 -32.53 0.45 6.32
N GLY A 91 -32.31 -0.79 5.90
CA GLY A 91 -31.13 -1.16 5.13
C GLY A 91 -30.46 -2.48 5.56
N PRO A 92 -29.43 -2.90 4.82
CA PRO A 92 -28.94 -2.27 3.59
C PRO A 92 -29.98 -2.41 2.45
N LYS A 93 -30.09 -1.39 1.58
CA LYS A 93 -30.91 -1.48 0.37
C LYS A 93 -30.40 -2.59 -0.54
N ALA A 94 -31.29 -3.38 -1.14
CA ALA A 94 -30.89 -4.46 -2.04
C ALA A 94 -31.90 -4.61 -3.17
N SER A 95 -31.40 -4.83 -4.39
CA SER A 95 -32.22 -5.04 -5.59
C SER A 95 -33.25 -3.92 -5.80
N GLY A 96 -32.87 -2.67 -5.53
CA GLY A 96 -33.74 -1.50 -5.68
C GLY A 96 -34.80 -1.33 -4.59
N ALA A 97 -34.85 -2.21 -3.59
CA ALA A 97 -35.85 -2.19 -2.53
C ALA A 97 -35.25 -2.00 -1.13
N TRP A 98 -35.97 -1.27 -0.29
CA TRP A 98 -35.65 -1.13 1.13
C TRP A 98 -36.27 -2.29 1.91
N PRO A 99 -35.51 -2.98 2.78
CA PRO A 99 -36.08 -3.99 3.67
C PRO A 99 -37.00 -3.35 4.72
N ASN A 100 -37.74 -4.17 5.46
CA ASN A 100 -38.58 -3.69 6.57
C ASN A 100 -37.73 -2.91 7.59
N GLY A 101 -38.29 -1.78 8.04
CA GLY A 101 -37.62 -0.93 9.01
C GLY A 101 -37.54 -1.53 10.41
N VAL A 102 -36.48 -1.22 11.13
CA VAL A 102 -36.24 -1.59 12.53
C VAL A 102 -36.32 -0.35 13.40
N SER A 103 -37.10 -0.40 14.49
CA SER A 103 -37.17 0.70 15.47
C SER A 103 -35.83 0.85 16.19
N LEU A 104 -35.34 2.10 16.28
CA LEU A 104 -34.21 2.48 17.12
C LEU A 104 -34.64 2.83 18.56
N VAL A 105 -35.94 2.96 18.80
CA VAL A 105 -36.47 3.23 20.14
C VAL A 105 -36.57 1.92 20.91
N GLY A 106 -35.90 1.85 22.05
CA GLY A 106 -36.03 0.74 23.00
C GLY A 106 -37.40 0.75 23.70
N PRO A 107 -37.68 -0.25 24.56
CA PRO A 107 -38.87 -0.21 25.41
C PRO A 107 -38.97 1.14 26.14
N ALA A 108 -40.19 1.66 26.31
CA ALA A 108 -40.39 2.84 27.13
C ALA A 108 -39.72 2.61 28.49
N GLY A 109 -38.80 3.50 28.87
CA GLY A 109 -38.27 3.49 30.23
C GLY A 109 -39.46 3.55 31.18
N GLY A 110 -39.48 2.68 32.19
CA GLY A 110 -40.52 2.72 33.23
C GLY A 110 -40.67 4.16 33.68
N GLY A 111 -41.90 4.70 33.55
CA GLY A 111 -42.18 6.12 33.76
C GLY A 111 -41.49 6.62 35.02
N ALA A 112 -41.02 7.88 34.97
CA ALA A 112 -40.41 8.57 36.10
C ALA A 112 -41.10 8.11 37.39
N GLY A 113 -40.35 7.48 38.28
CA GLY A 113 -40.88 6.92 39.51
C GLY A 113 -41.84 7.93 40.13
N THR A 114 -43.08 7.50 40.36
CA THR A 114 -44.02 8.24 41.17
C THR A 114 -43.29 8.59 42.46
N TYR A 115 -42.93 9.86 42.66
CA TYR A 115 -42.46 10.31 43.96
C TYR A 115 -43.65 10.18 44.92
N SER A 116 -43.78 9.04 45.57
CA SER A 116 -44.67 8.88 46.72
C SER A 116 -44.04 9.60 47.90
N SER A 117 -44.28 10.90 48.02
CA SER A 117 -43.81 11.71 49.16
C SER A 117 -44.64 11.51 50.42
N THR A 118 -44.92 10.26 50.83
CA THR A 118 -45.61 9.97 52.09
C THR A 118 -44.67 9.65 53.25
N SER A 119 -43.36 9.79 53.07
CA SER A 119 -42.43 9.76 54.20
C SER A 119 -41.21 10.65 53.94
N ASN A 120 -41.44 11.96 53.84
CA ASN A 120 -40.39 12.91 54.20
C ASN A 120 -40.54 13.19 55.70
N THR A 121 -39.83 12.42 56.50
CA THR A 121 -39.74 12.57 57.96
C THR A 121 -39.31 14.01 58.29
N LEU A 122 -40.28 14.87 58.58
CA LEU A 122 -40.03 16.20 59.14
C LEU A 122 -39.81 16.03 60.65
N ILE A 123 -38.56 15.86 61.06
CA ILE A 123 -38.18 16.03 62.47
C ILE A 123 -37.99 17.53 62.68
N TYR A 124 -39.01 18.19 63.22
CA TYR A 124 -38.83 19.44 63.94
C TYR A 124 -39.24 19.19 65.39
N THR A 125 -38.27 18.89 66.25
CA THR A 125 -38.44 19.04 67.70
C THR A 125 -38.28 20.52 68.01
N SER A 126 -39.39 21.24 68.18
CA SER A 126 -39.36 22.54 68.83
C SER A 126 -39.25 22.30 70.34
N ASP A 127 -38.03 22.28 70.84
CA ASP A 127 -37.76 22.38 72.27
C ASP A 127 -38.18 23.77 72.75
N GLY A 128 -38.92 23.80 73.86
CA GLY A 128 -39.85 24.88 74.19
C GLY A 128 -39.28 26.20 74.67
N PHE A 129 -40.18 27.18 74.71
CA PHE A 129 -40.42 28.17 75.76
C PHE A 129 -41.92 28.49 75.79
#